data_AF-A0A4Y7T945-F1
#
_entry.id   AF-A0A4Y7T945-F1
#
_cell.length_a   1.000
_cell.length_b   1.000
_cell.length_c   1.000
_cell.angle_alpha   90.00
_cell.angle_beta   90.00
_cell.angle_gamma   90.00
#
_symmetry.space_group_name_H-M   'P 1'
#
loop_
_entity.id
_entity.type
_entity.pdbx_description
1 polymer ?
#
loop_
_entity_poly.entity_id
_entity_poly.type
_entity_poly.pdbx_seq_one_letter_code
_entity_poly.pdbx_strand_id
1 'polypeptide(L)'
;MSCPRCAEGCILPGDPKGAIQSGFAGAYLATPSNGPTESKRAVLLLTDVFGLPNKNCKLIADEVAEKLQCHVWIPDYFDGQPPFALDGMNMPTRPDEPVTTWMWLQFFVWRVLPRLKNLLWTNRASAVDARVTSFIALLKEKKGYEKLGIFGYCFGGTTAIRFAATDLIQSVVICHPGPFSLPQIQAIRVPASWVCAEVDAFMPDALKLQSEAELASRKDTDKFVEYEFVDYKGTTHGFAIRPDIRYPDIVEAQKRSVDQIAAWFDKTLLV
;
A
#
# COMPACT_ATOMS: atom_id res chain seq x y z
N MET A 1 -21.77 -19.00 10.77
CA MET A 1 -21.44 -17.89 11.69
C MET A 1 -19.95 -17.97 11.98
N SER A 2 -19.13 -17.15 11.32
CA SER A 2 -17.70 -17.07 11.59
C SER A 2 -17.48 -16.48 12.99
N CYS A 3 -16.59 -17.07 13.78
CA CYS A 3 -16.24 -16.59 15.12
C CYS A 3 -15.79 -15.11 15.05
N PRO A 4 -16.31 -14.21 15.92
CA PRO A 4 -15.89 -12.81 15.96
C PRO A 4 -14.37 -12.62 16.13
N ARG A 5 -13.72 -13.56 16.83
CA ARG A 5 -12.27 -13.57 17.05
C ARG A 5 -11.44 -13.95 15.80
N CYS A 6 -12.08 -14.37 14.70
CA CYS A 6 -11.37 -14.58 13.44
C CYS A 6 -10.95 -13.25 12.78
N ALA A 7 -11.69 -12.17 12.99
CA ALA A 7 -11.34 -10.85 12.46
C ALA A 7 -10.29 -10.11 13.32
N GLU A 8 -10.22 -10.44 14.63
CA GLU A 8 -9.25 -9.87 15.57
C GLU A 8 -7.80 -10.30 15.26
N GLY A 9 -7.61 -11.47 14.63
CA GLY A 9 -6.30 -12.00 14.29
C GLY A 9 -5.53 -11.18 13.26
N CYS A 10 -6.12 -10.16 12.64
CA CYS A 10 -5.46 -9.35 11.61
C CYS A 10 -5.05 -7.95 12.08
N ILE A 11 -5.16 -7.65 13.38
CA ILE A 11 -4.85 -6.32 13.95
C ILE A 11 -3.47 -6.36 14.61
N LEU A 12 -2.60 -5.43 14.23
CA LEU A 12 -1.26 -5.30 14.82
C LEU A 12 -1.35 -4.76 16.26
N PRO A 13 -0.49 -5.24 17.19
CA PRO A 13 -0.48 -4.77 18.57
C PRO A 13 0.07 -3.34 18.69
N GLY A 14 -0.25 -2.68 19.80
CA GLY A 14 0.18 -1.30 20.09
C GLY A 14 -0.82 -0.24 19.67
N ASP A 15 -0.48 1.03 19.88
CA ASP A 15 -1.33 2.17 19.54
C ASP A 15 -0.60 3.16 18.63
N PRO A 16 -1.32 3.82 17.69
CA PRO A 16 -0.70 4.77 16.80
C PRO A 16 -0.19 5.99 17.57
N LYS A 17 1.00 6.47 17.23
CA LYS A 17 1.71 7.57 17.91
C LYS A 17 1.59 8.89 17.17
N GLY A 18 1.51 8.85 15.84
CA GLY A 18 1.19 10.01 15.01
C GLY A 18 -0.23 10.54 15.24
N ALA A 19 -0.59 11.60 14.50
CA ALA A 19 -1.85 12.33 14.71
C ALA A 19 -2.55 12.69 13.40
N ILE A 20 -3.89 12.79 13.46
CA ILE A 20 -4.70 13.32 12.36
C ILE A 20 -4.51 14.84 12.27
N GLN A 21 -4.21 15.33 11.08
CA GLN A 21 -3.90 16.72 10.79
C GLN A 21 -5.06 17.37 10.03
N SER A 22 -5.90 18.14 10.73
CA SER A 22 -7.06 18.83 10.13
C SER A 22 -6.65 19.82 9.03
N GLY A 23 -5.50 20.48 9.16
CA GLY A 23 -4.94 21.39 8.15
C GLY A 23 -4.44 20.71 6.86
N PHE A 24 -4.47 19.38 6.83
CA PHE A 24 -3.99 18.52 5.74
C PHE A 24 -5.08 17.54 5.28
N ALA A 25 -6.31 18.04 5.13
CA ALA A 25 -7.46 17.27 4.67
C ALA A 25 -7.73 15.98 5.48
N GLY A 26 -7.49 16.03 6.80
CA GLY A 26 -7.70 14.89 7.69
C GLY A 26 -6.66 13.76 7.54
N ALA A 27 -5.54 14.02 6.87
CA ALA A 27 -4.46 13.05 6.73
C ALA A 27 -3.83 12.72 8.10
N TYR A 28 -3.40 11.47 8.25
CA TYR A 28 -2.58 11.05 9.38
C TYR A 28 -1.12 11.40 9.14
N LEU A 29 -0.45 11.96 10.14
CA LEU A 29 0.99 12.24 10.12
C LEU A 29 1.68 11.41 11.20
N ALA A 30 2.57 10.54 10.75
CA ALA A 30 3.57 9.88 11.59
C ALA A 30 4.89 10.66 11.54
N THR A 31 5.39 11.04 12.71
CA THR A 31 6.68 11.72 12.89
C THR A 31 7.62 10.83 13.69
N PRO A 32 8.89 10.67 13.26
CA PRO A 32 9.90 9.96 14.05
C PRO A 32 10.14 10.65 15.39
N SER A 33 10.43 9.87 16.44
CA SER A 33 10.65 10.39 17.80
C SER A 33 11.93 11.23 17.91
N ASN A 34 12.97 10.86 17.15
CA ASN A 34 14.28 11.52 17.16
C ASN A 34 14.63 12.17 15.81
N GLY A 35 13.67 12.28 14.89
CA GLY A 35 13.96 12.78 13.55
C GLY A 35 14.12 14.29 13.49
N PRO A 36 14.60 14.79 12.35
CA PRO A 36 14.84 16.21 12.17
C PRO A 36 13.52 17.00 12.23
N THR A 37 13.57 18.18 12.87
CA THR A 37 12.43 19.12 12.94
C THR A 37 11.94 19.54 11.55
N GLU A 38 12.83 19.54 10.56
CA GLU A 38 12.52 19.77 9.15
C GLU A 38 13.11 18.64 8.30
N SER A 39 12.26 17.98 7.52
CA SER A 39 12.69 16.96 6.56
C SER A 39 12.39 17.44 5.14
N LYS A 40 13.40 17.36 4.27
CA LYS A 40 13.25 17.67 2.84
C LYS A 40 12.59 16.53 2.05
N ARG A 41 12.58 15.31 2.60
CA ARG A 41 11.84 14.16 2.05
C ARG A 41 10.64 13.79 2.92
N ALA A 42 9.62 13.22 2.30
CA ALA A 42 8.55 12.52 3.00
C ALA A 42 8.06 11.33 2.21
N VAL A 43 7.35 10.44 2.89
CA VAL A 43 6.74 9.26 2.28
C VAL A 43 5.23 9.31 2.46
N LEU A 44 4.48 8.90 1.45
CA LEU A 44 3.03 8.74 1.51
C LEU A 44 2.68 7.25 1.55
N LEU A 45 1.88 6.84 2.53
CA LEU A 45 1.28 5.52 2.62
C LEU A 45 -0.14 5.58 2.04
N LEU A 46 -0.38 4.86 0.95
CA LEU A 46 -1.71 4.67 0.38
C LEU A 46 -2.32 3.37 0.93
N THR A 47 -3.42 3.51 1.67
CA THR A 47 -4.09 2.42 2.40
C THR A 47 -4.65 1.32 1.49
N ASP A 48 -5.09 0.22 2.10
CA ASP A 48 -5.98 -0.70 1.40
C ASP A 48 -7.41 -0.14 1.34
N VAL A 49 -8.36 -0.94 0.85
CA VAL A 49 -9.75 -0.55 0.64
C VAL A 49 -10.54 -0.15 1.91
N PHE A 50 -9.93 -0.25 3.09
CA PHE A 50 -10.54 0.14 4.35
C PHE A 50 -10.22 1.57 4.79
N GLY A 51 -9.21 2.20 4.19
CA GLY A 51 -8.84 3.58 4.50
C GLY A 51 -8.25 3.78 5.91
N LEU A 52 -8.26 5.04 6.35
CA LEU A 52 -7.82 5.47 7.69
C LEU A 52 -8.50 4.79 8.89
N PRO A 53 -9.74 4.25 8.78
CA PRO A 53 -10.29 3.39 9.83
C PRO A 53 -9.41 2.19 10.17
N ASN A 54 -8.66 1.64 9.21
CA ASN A 54 -7.73 0.53 9.46
C ASN A 54 -6.57 0.99 10.36
N LYS A 55 -6.57 0.60 11.63
CA LYS A 55 -5.52 0.98 12.59
C LYS A 55 -4.12 0.55 12.15
N ASN A 56 -3.99 -0.57 11.43
CA ASN A 56 -2.68 -1.10 11.04
C ASN A 56 -1.92 -0.14 10.11
N CYS A 57 -2.61 0.61 9.24
CA CYS A 57 -1.91 1.56 8.37
C CYS A 57 -1.18 2.65 9.17
N LYS A 58 -1.75 3.07 10.31
CA LYS A 58 -1.16 4.08 11.19
C LYS A 58 0.05 3.53 11.94
N LEU A 59 -0.08 2.32 12.50
CA LEU A 59 1.03 1.63 13.17
C LEU A 59 2.22 1.41 12.23
N ILE A 60 1.95 0.99 11.00
CA ILE A 60 3.01 0.81 9.99
C ILE A 60 3.62 2.15 9.58
N ALA A 61 2.81 3.20 9.43
CA ALA A 61 3.34 4.54 9.13
C ALA A 61 4.26 5.05 10.25
N ASP A 62 3.90 4.83 11.51
CA ASP A 62 4.75 5.16 12.66
C ASP A 62 6.07 4.39 12.62
N GLU A 63 6.02 3.08 12.37
CA GLU A 63 7.23 2.25 12.28
C GLU A 63 8.14 2.65 11.11
N VAL A 64 7.57 2.92 9.92
CA VAL A 64 8.32 3.38 8.76
C VAL A 64 8.92 4.76 9.02
N ALA A 65 8.18 5.67 9.67
CA ALA A 65 8.68 6.99 10.03
C ALA A 65 9.91 6.89 10.94
N GLU A 66 9.86 6.02 11.95
CA GLU A 66 10.99 5.75 12.84
C GLU A 66 12.17 5.09 12.11
N LYS A 67 11.94 4.14 11.19
CA LYS A 67 13.05 3.50 10.46
C LYS A 67 13.73 4.47 9.48
N LEU A 68 12.96 5.31 8.78
CA LEU A 68 13.47 6.24 7.77
C LEU A 68 13.93 7.59 8.33
N GLN A 69 13.60 7.86 9.59
CA GLN A 69 13.78 9.17 10.23
C GLN A 69 13.20 10.31 9.36
N CYS A 70 12.01 10.10 8.78
CA CYS A 70 11.30 11.09 7.98
C CYS A 70 9.80 11.04 8.21
N HIS A 71 9.08 12.09 7.78
CA HIS A 71 7.62 12.13 7.92
C HIS A 71 6.95 11.11 7.00
N VAL A 72 5.98 10.37 7.53
CA VAL A 72 5.11 9.49 6.76
C VAL A 72 3.66 10.01 6.86
N TRP A 73 3.05 10.24 5.71
CA TRP A 73 1.70 10.76 5.59
C TRP A 73 0.74 9.68 5.09
N ILE A 74 -0.45 9.60 5.68
CA ILE A 74 -1.55 8.77 5.17
C ILE A 74 -2.69 9.72 4.77
N PRO A 75 -2.87 10.02 3.48
CA PRO A 75 -3.99 10.85 3.05
C PRO A 75 -5.33 10.11 3.18
N ASP A 76 -6.41 10.85 3.45
CA ASP A 76 -7.78 10.35 3.25
C ASP A 76 -8.20 10.50 1.79
N TYR A 77 -7.58 9.72 0.89
CA TYR A 77 -7.90 9.78 -0.54
C TYR A 77 -9.23 9.08 -0.90
N PHE A 78 -9.95 8.58 0.10
CA PHE A 78 -11.33 8.11 -0.03
C PHE A 78 -12.37 9.13 0.42
N ASP A 79 -11.95 10.30 0.93
CA ASP A 79 -12.84 11.40 1.32
C ASP A 79 -13.91 10.95 2.33
N GLY A 80 -13.45 10.26 3.39
CA GLY A 80 -14.31 9.68 4.43
C GLY A 80 -15.18 8.51 3.98
N GLN A 81 -15.09 8.06 2.72
CA GLN A 81 -15.95 7.01 2.16
C GLN A 81 -15.14 5.82 1.62
N PRO A 82 -14.40 5.08 2.48
CA PRO A 82 -13.63 3.93 2.04
C PRO A 82 -14.52 2.86 1.38
N PRO A 83 -14.01 2.13 0.37
CA PRO A 83 -14.80 1.11 -0.33
C PRO A 83 -15.44 0.06 0.58
N PHE A 84 -14.71 -0.40 1.60
CA PHE A 84 -15.19 -1.40 2.53
C PHE A 84 -15.03 -0.94 3.98
N ALA A 85 -15.89 -1.47 4.86
CA ALA A 85 -15.70 -1.40 6.30
C ALA A 85 -14.87 -2.60 6.77
N LEU A 86 -14.14 -2.43 7.87
CA LEU A 86 -13.20 -3.43 8.40
C LEU A 86 -13.86 -4.76 8.80
N ASP A 87 -15.13 -4.74 9.18
CA ASP A 87 -15.93 -5.89 9.62
C ASP A 87 -16.35 -6.85 8.47
N GLY A 88 -15.64 -6.79 7.34
CA GLY A 88 -16.14 -7.29 6.07
C GLY A 88 -15.38 -8.43 5.39
N MET A 89 -14.09 -8.59 5.65
CA MET A 89 -13.23 -9.50 4.87
C MET A 89 -12.68 -10.64 5.73
N ASN A 90 -13.43 -11.75 5.79
CA ASN A 90 -12.87 -13.04 6.20
C ASN A 90 -12.38 -13.75 4.94
N MET A 91 -11.18 -13.38 4.48
CA MET A 91 -10.50 -14.08 3.39
C MET A 91 -9.45 -15.03 3.98
N PRO A 92 -9.15 -16.14 3.31
CA PRO A 92 -8.04 -17.02 3.69
C PRO A 92 -6.73 -16.26 3.87
N THR A 93 -6.07 -16.54 4.99
CA THR A 93 -4.80 -15.91 5.37
C THR A 93 -3.61 -16.82 5.10
N ARG A 94 -3.84 -18.08 4.67
CA ARG A 94 -2.80 -19.01 4.28
C ARG A 94 -2.97 -19.55 2.85
N PRO A 95 -1.86 -19.87 2.16
CA PRO A 95 -1.89 -20.51 0.84
C PRO A 95 -2.63 -21.84 0.77
N ASP A 96 -2.62 -22.64 1.85
CA ASP A 96 -3.25 -23.96 1.93
C ASP A 96 -4.77 -23.90 2.16
N GLU A 97 -5.33 -22.70 2.30
CA GLU A 97 -6.77 -22.44 2.38
C GLU A 97 -7.26 -21.82 1.04
N PRO A 98 -7.53 -22.63 0.00
CA PRO A 98 -7.85 -22.10 -1.32
C PRO A 98 -9.16 -21.32 -1.31
N VAL A 99 -9.13 -20.13 -1.93
CA VAL A 99 -10.36 -19.37 -2.19
C VAL A 99 -11.15 -20.06 -3.28
N THR A 100 -12.27 -20.70 -2.91
CA THR A 100 -13.14 -21.36 -3.88
C THR A 100 -13.89 -20.35 -4.75
N THR A 101 -14.29 -20.75 -5.97
CA THR A 101 -15.16 -19.92 -6.84
C THR A 101 -16.46 -19.53 -6.15
N TRP A 102 -17.00 -20.41 -5.31
CA TRP A 102 -18.20 -20.12 -4.51
C TRP A 102 -17.94 -19.04 -3.46
N MET A 103 -16.81 -19.09 -2.74
CA MET A 103 -16.42 -18.03 -1.81
C MET A 103 -16.23 -16.69 -2.53
N TRP A 104 -15.61 -16.71 -3.71
CA TRP A 104 -15.48 -15.53 -4.57
C TRP A 104 -16.84 -14.97 -5.01
N LEU A 105 -17.77 -15.83 -5.41
CA LEU A 105 -19.12 -15.43 -5.79
C LEU A 105 -19.87 -14.82 -4.61
N GLN A 106 -19.82 -15.43 -3.43
CA GLN A 106 -20.41 -14.89 -2.21
C GLN A 106 -19.80 -13.54 -1.84
N PHE A 107 -18.47 -13.43 -1.90
CA PHE A 107 -17.78 -12.16 -1.68
C PHE A 107 -18.25 -11.09 -2.68
N PHE A 108 -18.31 -11.42 -3.96
CA PHE A 108 -18.77 -10.49 -4.98
C PHE A 108 -20.22 -10.04 -4.73
N VAL A 109 -21.15 -10.97 -4.57
CA VAL A 109 -22.58 -10.68 -4.41
C VAL A 109 -22.88 -9.89 -3.13
N TRP A 110 -22.28 -10.28 -2.01
CA TRP A 110 -22.63 -9.69 -0.72
C TRP A 110 -21.74 -8.53 -0.29
N ARG A 111 -20.51 -8.44 -0.79
CA ARG A 111 -19.56 -7.39 -0.41
C ARG A 111 -19.32 -6.39 -1.53
N VAL A 112 -19.05 -6.86 -2.75
CA VAL A 112 -18.70 -5.97 -3.87
C VAL A 112 -19.95 -5.31 -4.48
N LEU A 113 -20.97 -6.09 -4.83
CA LEU A 113 -22.17 -5.61 -5.53
C LEU A 113 -22.87 -4.43 -4.80
N PRO A 114 -23.10 -4.47 -3.46
CA PRO A 114 -23.72 -3.35 -2.75
C PRO A 114 -22.83 -2.09 -2.70
N ARG A 115 -21.53 -2.24 -2.94
CA ARG A 115 -20.52 -1.16 -2.90
C ARG A 115 -20.08 -0.69 -4.29
N LEU A 116 -20.64 -1.24 -5.37
CA LEU A 116 -20.24 -0.89 -6.75
C LEU A 116 -20.34 0.59 -7.04
N LYS A 117 -21.39 1.29 -6.59
CA LYS A 117 -21.49 2.75 -6.76
C LYS A 117 -20.31 3.47 -6.11
N ASN A 118 -19.93 3.06 -4.90
CA ASN A 118 -18.80 3.66 -4.21
C ASN A 118 -17.48 3.34 -4.96
N LEU A 119 -17.25 2.08 -5.35
CA LEU A 119 -16.06 1.66 -6.09
C LEU A 119 -15.93 2.32 -7.48
N LEU A 120 -17.00 2.36 -8.26
CA LEU A 120 -16.99 2.80 -9.67
C LEU A 120 -17.23 4.31 -9.83
N TRP A 121 -17.70 5.00 -8.79
CA TRP A 121 -17.98 6.44 -8.84
C TRP A 121 -17.12 7.22 -7.85
N THR A 122 -17.35 7.03 -6.55
CA THR A 122 -16.67 7.81 -5.48
C THR A 122 -15.17 7.52 -5.43
N ASN A 123 -14.79 6.27 -5.64
CA ASN A 123 -13.42 5.77 -5.50
C ASN A 123 -12.88 5.18 -6.80
N ARG A 124 -13.42 5.64 -7.94
CA ARG A 124 -12.83 5.34 -9.25
C ARG A 124 -11.41 5.91 -9.32
N ALA A 125 -10.55 5.28 -10.11
CA ALA A 125 -9.14 5.64 -10.21
C ALA A 125 -8.91 7.15 -10.40
N SER A 126 -9.62 7.79 -11.33
CA SER A 126 -9.44 9.24 -11.58
C SER A 126 -9.84 10.14 -10.41
N ALA A 127 -10.83 9.76 -9.60
CA ALA A 127 -11.22 10.54 -8.42
C ALA A 127 -10.18 10.40 -7.30
N VAL A 128 -9.71 9.17 -7.06
CA VAL A 128 -8.64 8.90 -6.09
C VAL A 128 -7.34 9.61 -6.50
N ASP A 129 -6.94 9.47 -7.76
CA ASP A 129 -5.69 10.04 -8.25
C ASP A 129 -5.71 11.57 -8.17
N ALA A 130 -6.86 12.20 -8.44
CA ALA A 130 -7.04 13.63 -8.24
C ALA A 130 -6.84 14.03 -6.77
N ARG A 131 -7.42 13.30 -5.82
CA ARG A 131 -7.27 13.58 -4.38
C ARG A 131 -5.84 13.39 -3.90
N VAL A 132 -5.16 12.31 -4.31
CA VAL A 132 -3.74 12.09 -3.97
C VAL A 132 -2.86 13.19 -4.59
N THR A 133 -3.13 13.59 -5.83
CA THR A 133 -2.42 14.70 -6.49
C THR A 133 -2.60 16.02 -5.75
N SER A 134 -3.84 16.37 -5.37
CA SER A 134 -4.13 17.56 -4.56
C SER A 134 -3.44 17.52 -3.21
N PHE A 135 -3.37 16.35 -2.58
CA PHE A 135 -2.66 16.18 -1.31
C PHE A 135 -1.15 16.36 -1.46
N ILE A 136 -0.54 15.80 -2.52
CA ILE A 136 0.89 16.03 -2.82
C ILE A 136 1.16 17.52 -3.03
N ALA A 137 0.31 18.23 -3.78
CA ALA A 137 0.44 19.66 -3.98
C ALA A 137 0.38 20.44 -2.65
N LEU A 138 -0.58 20.08 -1.79
CA LEU A 138 -0.73 20.67 -0.45
C LEU A 138 0.51 20.44 0.43
N LEU A 139 1.10 19.25 0.37
CA LEU A 139 2.34 18.94 1.09
C LEU A 139 3.52 19.77 0.58
N LYS A 140 3.67 19.90 -0.75
CA LYS A 140 4.72 20.74 -1.34
C LYS A 140 4.56 22.21 -0.93
N GLU A 141 3.33 22.73 -0.97
CA GLU A 141 3.03 24.11 -0.60
C GLU A 141 3.30 24.40 0.88
N LYS A 142 2.79 23.56 1.79
CA LYS A 142 2.80 23.85 3.24
C LYS A 142 3.99 23.27 4.00
N LYS A 143 4.64 22.23 3.48
CA LYS A 143 5.78 21.56 4.14
C LYS A 143 7.08 21.69 3.36
N GLY A 144 7.05 22.12 2.10
CA GLY A 144 8.26 22.36 1.32
C GLY A 144 9.05 21.10 0.97
N TYR A 145 8.42 19.92 0.95
CA TYR A 145 9.14 18.69 0.59
C TYR A 145 9.68 18.75 -0.85
N GLU A 146 10.98 18.46 -0.99
CA GLU A 146 11.68 18.40 -2.26
C GLU A 146 11.48 17.04 -2.95
N LYS A 147 11.46 15.95 -2.15
CA LYS A 147 11.31 14.58 -2.65
C LYS A 147 10.21 13.82 -1.93
N LEU A 148 9.43 13.06 -2.68
CA LEU A 148 8.33 12.25 -2.16
C LEU A 148 8.45 10.80 -2.61
N GLY A 149 8.33 9.87 -1.67
CA GLY A 149 8.11 8.46 -1.95
C GLY A 149 6.64 8.09 -1.76
N ILE A 150 6.16 7.07 -2.47
CA ILE A 150 4.85 6.46 -2.19
C ILE A 150 5.03 4.97 -1.93
N PHE A 151 4.41 4.45 -0.87
CA PHE A 151 4.12 3.02 -0.79
C PHE A 151 2.65 2.79 -0.60
N GLY A 152 2.14 1.67 -1.10
CA GLY A 152 0.72 1.40 -1.00
C GLY A 152 0.38 -0.08 -0.95
N TYR A 153 -0.74 -0.37 -0.28
CA TYR A 153 -1.25 -1.73 -0.05
C TYR A 153 -2.50 -2.00 -0.85
N CYS A 154 -2.59 -3.14 -1.56
CA CYS A 154 -3.80 -3.53 -2.29
C CYS A 154 -4.26 -2.42 -3.26
N PHE A 155 -5.40 -1.77 -3.00
CA PHE A 155 -5.90 -0.62 -3.76
C PHE A 155 -4.90 0.54 -3.78
N GLY A 156 -4.25 0.82 -2.65
CA GLY A 156 -3.16 1.77 -2.56
C GLY A 156 -1.93 1.34 -3.37
N GLY A 157 -1.66 0.05 -3.49
CA GLY A 157 -0.58 -0.50 -4.32
C GLY A 157 -0.84 -0.27 -5.82
N THR A 158 -2.04 -0.55 -6.30
CA THR A 158 -2.44 -0.23 -7.68
C THR A 158 -2.42 1.27 -7.94
N THR A 159 -2.76 2.08 -6.94
CA THR A 159 -2.65 3.55 -7.03
C THR A 159 -1.19 3.98 -7.09
N ALA A 160 -0.31 3.38 -6.29
CA ALA A 160 1.13 3.62 -6.31
C ALA A 160 1.74 3.31 -7.70
N ILE A 161 1.31 2.23 -8.37
CA ILE A 161 1.71 1.93 -9.76
C ILE A 161 1.38 3.10 -10.70
N ARG A 162 0.18 3.69 -10.58
CA ARG A 162 -0.21 4.84 -11.43
C ARG A 162 0.63 6.08 -11.13
N PHE A 163 0.93 6.34 -9.85
CA PHE A 163 1.79 7.46 -9.46
C PHE A 163 3.25 7.27 -9.85
N ALA A 164 3.72 6.01 -9.93
CA ALA A 164 5.06 5.68 -10.43
C ALA A 164 5.25 6.03 -11.92
N ALA A 165 4.15 6.26 -12.64
CA ALA A 165 4.15 6.79 -14.00
C ALA A 165 4.11 8.32 -14.06
N THR A 166 4.15 9.04 -12.94
CA THR A 166 4.08 10.52 -12.85
C THR A 166 5.40 11.12 -12.38
N ASP A 167 5.58 12.44 -12.51
CA ASP A 167 6.77 13.16 -12.01
C ASP A 167 6.55 13.71 -10.58
N LEU A 168 5.48 13.25 -9.91
CA LEU A 168 5.10 13.74 -8.60
C LEU A 168 5.90 13.09 -7.46
N ILE A 169 6.48 11.92 -7.70
CA ILE A 169 7.25 11.12 -6.74
C ILE A 169 8.59 10.67 -7.33
N GLN A 170 9.53 10.25 -6.48
CA GLN A 170 10.88 9.83 -6.86
C GLN A 170 11.15 8.34 -6.62
N SER A 171 10.33 7.66 -5.81
CA SER A 171 10.47 6.23 -5.54
C SER A 171 9.14 5.63 -5.11
N VAL A 172 8.93 4.34 -5.39
CA VAL A 172 7.70 3.63 -5.06
C VAL A 172 7.95 2.24 -4.44
N VAL A 173 7.09 1.85 -3.48
CA VAL A 173 6.99 0.46 -2.99
C VAL A 173 5.56 -0.05 -3.13
N ILE A 174 5.38 -1.14 -3.85
CA ILE A 174 4.07 -1.67 -4.25
C ILE A 174 3.81 -2.95 -3.47
N CYS A 175 2.86 -2.92 -2.54
CA CYS A 175 2.58 -4.03 -1.63
C CYS A 175 1.31 -4.76 -2.03
N HIS A 176 1.46 -6.02 -2.47
CA HIS A 176 0.38 -6.93 -2.89
C HIS A 176 -0.76 -6.17 -3.62
N PRO A 177 -0.49 -5.58 -4.80
CA PRO A 177 -1.41 -4.64 -5.43
C PRO A 177 -2.74 -5.31 -5.78
N GLY A 178 -3.81 -4.52 -5.84
CA GLY A 178 -5.04 -4.94 -6.52
C GLY A 178 -4.84 -5.06 -8.04
N PRO A 179 -5.90 -5.26 -8.83
CA PRO A 179 -5.80 -5.46 -10.28
C PRO A 179 -4.99 -4.36 -10.98
N PHE A 180 -4.01 -4.74 -11.80
CA PHE A 180 -3.23 -3.84 -12.64
C PHE A 180 -2.98 -4.47 -14.01
N SER A 181 -2.46 -3.69 -14.96
CA SER A 181 -2.20 -4.14 -16.33
C SER A 181 -0.74 -3.92 -16.74
N LEU A 182 -0.27 -4.71 -17.71
CA LEU A 182 1.09 -4.58 -18.24
C LEU A 182 1.39 -3.17 -18.79
N PRO A 183 0.46 -2.46 -19.48
CA PRO A 183 0.66 -1.06 -19.84
C PRO A 183 0.96 -0.13 -18.65
N GLN A 184 0.43 -0.41 -17.46
CA GLN A 184 0.75 0.37 -16.27
C GLN A 184 2.17 0.12 -15.78
N ILE A 185 2.64 -1.14 -15.86
CA ILE A 185 4.05 -1.48 -15.61
C ILE A 185 4.96 -0.79 -16.63
N GLN A 186 4.53 -0.81 -17.89
CA GLN A 186 5.24 -0.16 -18.97
C GLN A 186 5.45 1.33 -18.72
N ALA A 187 4.48 1.97 -18.08
CA ALA A 187 4.49 3.38 -17.77
C ALA A 187 5.32 3.75 -16.52
N ILE A 188 5.86 2.80 -15.74
CA ILE A 188 6.67 3.12 -14.55
C ILE A 188 7.97 3.84 -14.97
N ARG A 189 8.25 4.96 -14.30
CA ARG A 189 9.40 5.86 -14.56
C ARG A 189 10.27 6.13 -13.33
N VAL A 190 9.95 5.56 -12.17
CA VAL A 190 10.70 5.71 -10.92
C VAL A 190 11.14 4.35 -10.37
N PRO A 191 12.20 4.29 -9.55
CA PRO A 191 12.58 3.07 -8.86
C PRO A 191 11.41 2.41 -8.12
N ALA A 192 11.21 1.11 -8.34
CA ALA A 192 10.05 0.37 -7.84
C ALA A 192 10.40 -0.93 -7.12
N SER A 193 10.06 -1.04 -5.84
CA SER A 193 10.13 -2.28 -5.07
C SER A 193 8.76 -2.95 -4.97
N TRP A 194 8.71 -4.26 -5.13
CA TRP A 194 7.48 -5.05 -5.11
C TRP A 194 7.51 -6.02 -3.93
N VAL A 195 6.53 -5.87 -3.02
CA VAL A 195 6.28 -6.77 -1.90
C VAL A 195 5.20 -7.75 -2.35
N CYS A 196 5.61 -8.96 -2.72
CA CYS A 196 4.76 -9.95 -3.36
C CYS A 196 4.31 -11.03 -2.36
N ALA A 197 3.01 -11.28 -2.30
CA ALA A 197 2.49 -12.45 -1.61
C ALA A 197 2.75 -13.72 -2.43
N GLU A 198 2.90 -14.87 -1.79
CA GLU A 198 3.08 -16.14 -2.51
C GLU A 198 1.84 -16.52 -3.33
N VAL A 199 0.65 -16.38 -2.72
CA VAL A 199 -0.62 -16.65 -3.40
C VAL A 199 -1.45 -15.37 -3.44
N ASP A 200 -1.54 -14.77 -4.62
CA ASP A 200 -2.29 -13.55 -4.87
C ASP A 200 -3.17 -13.66 -6.11
N ALA A 201 -4.49 -13.56 -5.93
CA ALA A 201 -5.45 -13.62 -7.03
C ALA A 201 -5.40 -12.37 -7.93
N PHE A 202 -4.89 -11.24 -7.43
CA PHE A 202 -4.78 -9.99 -8.18
C PHE A 202 -3.41 -9.84 -8.86
N MET A 203 -2.41 -10.59 -8.41
CA MET A 203 -1.09 -10.66 -9.03
C MET A 203 -0.65 -12.13 -9.20
N PRO A 204 -1.27 -12.88 -10.13
CA PRO A 204 -0.86 -14.25 -10.42
C PRO A 204 0.60 -14.31 -10.91
N ASP A 205 1.27 -15.46 -10.72
CA ASP A 205 2.68 -15.64 -11.10
C ASP A 205 2.96 -15.26 -12.56
N ALA A 206 2.06 -15.60 -13.48
CA ALA A 206 2.22 -15.22 -14.89
C ALA A 206 2.31 -13.70 -15.08
N LEU A 207 1.46 -12.93 -14.40
CA LEU A 207 1.47 -11.47 -14.47
C LEU A 207 2.69 -10.88 -13.77
N LYS A 208 3.09 -11.45 -12.62
CA LYS A 208 4.31 -11.05 -11.90
C LYS A 208 5.55 -11.24 -12.76
N LEU A 209 5.74 -12.43 -13.34
CA LEU A 209 6.86 -12.75 -14.22
C LEU A 209 6.89 -11.87 -15.47
N GLN A 210 5.73 -11.57 -16.07
CA GLN A 210 5.64 -10.61 -17.18
C GLN A 210 6.04 -9.19 -16.76
N SER A 211 5.63 -8.77 -15.56
CA SER A 211 5.95 -7.44 -15.03
C SER A 211 7.45 -7.30 -14.74
N GLU A 212 8.06 -8.33 -14.16
CA GLU A 212 9.50 -8.37 -13.92
C GLU A 212 10.29 -8.38 -15.23
N ALA A 213 9.87 -9.20 -16.21
CA ALA A 213 10.50 -9.26 -17.53
C ALA A 213 10.42 -7.91 -18.27
N GLU A 214 9.30 -7.21 -18.17
CA GLU A 214 9.12 -5.86 -18.74
C GLU A 214 10.12 -4.87 -18.15
N LEU A 215 10.28 -4.82 -16.82
CA LEU A 215 11.26 -3.94 -16.18
C LEU A 215 12.70 -4.37 -16.48
N ALA A 216 12.98 -5.68 -16.48
CA ALA A 216 14.28 -6.25 -16.80
C ALA A 216 14.74 -5.91 -18.22
N SER A 217 13.82 -5.90 -19.19
CA SER A 217 14.10 -5.60 -20.60
C SER A 217 14.71 -4.21 -20.83
N ARG A 218 14.63 -3.32 -19.83
CA ARG A 218 15.08 -1.93 -19.90
C ARG A 218 16.52 -1.73 -19.45
N LYS A 219 17.21 -2.76 -18.93
CA LYS A 219 18.51 -2.65 -18.25
C LYS A 219 19.57 -1.81 -18.99
N ASP A 220 19.54 -1.83 -20.32
CA ASP A 220 20.48 -1.11 -21.18
C ASP A 220 19.83 0.04 -21.98
N THR A 221 18.70 0.57 -21.49
CA THR A 221 17.93 1.65 -22.11
C THR A 221 17.87 2.88 -21.21
N ASP A 222 17.54 4.03 -21.79
CA ASP A 222 17.28 5.29 -21.08
C ASP A 222 16.04 5.22 -20.17
N LYS A 223 15.21 4.19 -20.34
CA LYS A 223 14.01 3.92 -19.53
C LYS A 223 14.28 3.00 -18.33
N PHE A 224 15.55 2.60 -18.11
CA PHE A 224 15.89 1.78 -16.96
C PHE A 224 15.54 2.50 -15.67
N VAL A 225 14.88 1.77 -14.78
CA VAL A 225 14.66 2.17 -13.39
C VAL A 225 15.09 1.01 -12.51
N GLU A 226 15.64 1.31 -11.34
CA GLU A 226 15.97 0.27 -10.40
C GLU A 226 14.71 -0.42 -9.87
N TYR A 227 14.71 -1.75 -9.80
CA TYR A 227 13.54 -2.50 -9.35
C TYR A 227 13.93 -3.76 -8.55
N GLU A 228 13.02 -4.23 -7.72
CA GLU A 228 13.13 -5.53 -7.05
C GLU A 228 11.75 -6.18 -6.89
N PHE A 229 11.68 -7.52 -6.97
CA PHE A 229 10.52 -8.31 -6.59
C PHE A 229 10.90 -9.23 -5.45
N VAL A 230 10.20 -9.12 -4.32
CA VAL A 230 10.45 -9.96 -3.14
C VAL A 230 9.22 -10.77 -2.84
N ASP A 231 9.33 -12.08 -3.04
CA ASP A 231 8.29 -13.06 -2.75
C ASP A 231 8.34 -13.50 -1.28
N TYR A 232 7.25 -13.30 -0.56
CA TYR A 232 7.08 -13.73 0.82
C TYR A 232 6.33 -15.07 0.88
N LYS A 233 7.07 -16.16 1.10
CA LYS A 233 6.50 -17.51 1.24
C LYS A 233 5.58 -17.64 2.45
N GLY A 234 4.55 -18.46 2.33
CA GLY A 234 3.51 -18.68 3.33
C GLY A 234 2.44 -17.60 3.40
N THR A 235 2.45 -16.62 2.48
CA THR A 235 1.58 -15.44 2.57
C THR A 235 0.53 -15.37 1.47
N THR A 236 -0.59 -14.73 1.79
CA THR A 236 -1.67 -14.41 0.84
C THR A 236 -1.88 -12.89 0.74
N HIS A 237 -2.74 -12.49 -0.20
CA HIS A 237 -3.08 -11.09 -0.40
C HIS A 237 -3.48 -10.36 0.91
N GLY A 238 -2.81 -9.26 1.21
CA GLY A 238 -3.06 -8.45 2.41
C GLY A 238 -2.10 -8.70 3.58
N PHE A 239 -1.20 -9.70 3.51
CA PHE A 239 -0.32 -10.05 4.63
C PHE A 239 0.51 -8.87 5.16
N ALA A 240 0.94 -7.95 4.28
CA ALA A 240 1.85 -6.86 4.64
C ALA A 240 1.17 -5.74 5.45
N ILE A 241 -0.16 -5.61 5.38
CA ILE A 241 -0.94 -4.63 6.15
C ILE A 241 -1.85 -5.26 7.19
N ARG A 242 -2.31 -6.49 6.96
CA ARG A 242 -3.24 -7.24 7.83
C ARG A 242 -2.70 -8.65 8.02
N PRO A 243 -1.53 -8.81 8.68
CA PRO A 243 -0.97 -10.12 8.93
C PRO A 243 -1.86 -10.88 9.89
N ASP A 244 -2.04 -12.17 9.64
CA ASP A 244 -2.70 -13.04 10.60
C ASP A 244 -1.75 -13.39 11.73
N ILE A 245 -1.92 -12.71 12.87
CA ILE A 245 -1.06 -12.79 14.05
C ILE A 245 -1.08 -14.17 14.72
N ARG A 246 -1.99 -15.06 14.32
CA ARG A 246 -2.01 -16.46 14.76
C ARG A 246 -0.84 -17.26 14.17
N TYR A 247 -0.26 -16.78 13.07
CA TYR A 247 0.79 -17.47 12.32
C TYR A 247 2.10 -16.67 12.40
N PRO A 248 3.10 -17.12 13.21
CA PRO A 248 4.35 -16.38 13.42
C PRO A 248 5.15 -16.12 12.14
N ASP A 249 5.07 -17.03 11.16
CA ASP A 249 5.67 -16.91 9.83
C ASP A 249 5.08 -15.72 9.05
N ILE A 250 3.77 -15.49 9.13
CA ILE A 250 3.10 -14.36 8.48
C ILE A 250 3.45 -13.04 9.18
N VAL A 251 3.53 -13.04 10.51
CA VAL A 251 3.96 -11.86 11.28
C VAL A 251 5.39 -11.48 10.91
N GLU A 252 6.28 -12.46 10.80
CA GLU A 252 7.67 -12.23 10.40
C GLU A 252 7.77 -11.73 8.95
N ALA A 253 7.00 -12.32 8.03
CA ALA A 253 6.91 -11.82 6.66
C ALA A 253 6.44 -10.36 6.61
N GLN A 254 5.46 -9.99 7.43
CA GLN A 254 4.98 -8.62 7.50
C GLN A 254 6.05 -7.65 8.04
N LYS A 255 6.76 -8.00 9.11
CA LYS A 255 7.88 -7.19 9.63
C LYS A 255 8.96 -6.98 8.57
N ARG A 256 9.37 -8.07 7.91
CA ARG A 256 10.35 -8.03 6.82
C ARG A 256 9.87 -7.17 5.65
N SER A 257 8.56 -7.14 5.36
CA SER A 257 8.01 -6.22 4.34
C SER A 257 8.13 -4.75 4.74
N VAL A 258 8.00 -4.41 6.03
CA VAL A 258 8.25 -3.06 6.55
C VAL A 258 9.74 -2.71 6.46
N ASP A 259 10.63 -3.67 6.77
CA ASP A 259 12.07 -3.50 6.60
C ASP A 259 12.45 -3.27 5.13
N GLN A 260 11.85 -4.00 4.18
CA GLN A 260 12.03 -3.77 2.76
C GLN A 260 11.59 -2.36 2.34
N ILE A 261 10.42 -1.90 2.81
CA ILE A 261 9.94 -0.54 2.52
C ILE A 261 10.96 0.51 2.99
N ALA A 262 11.44 0.38 4.22
CA ALA A 262 12.44 1.31 4.77
C ALA A 262 13.77 1.23 4.01
N ALA A 263 14.30 0.03 3.78
CA ALA A 263 15.56 -0.14 3.06
C ALA A 263 15.49 0.43 1.63
N TRP A 264 14.35 0.24 0.95
CA TRP A 264 14.16 0.76 -0.40
C TRP A 264 14.18 2.28 -0.44
N PHE A 265 13.42 2.94 0.42
CA PHE A 265 13.40 4.41 0.46
C PHE A 265 14.70 5.01 0.99
N ASP A 266 15.40 4.34 1.90
CA ASP A 266 16.71 4.81 2.34
C ASP A 266 17.72 4.83 1.18
N LYS A 267 17.66 3.83 0.31
CA LYS A 267 18.47 3.73 -0.91
C LYS A 267 18.07 4.71 -2.01
N THR A 268 16.77 4.91 -2.23
CA THR A 268 16.26 5.55 -3.47
C THR A 268 15.68 6.94 -3.28
N LEU A 269 15.28 7.30 -2.05
CA LEU A 269 14.70 8.59 -1.72
C LEU A 269 15.70 9.46 -0.96
N LEU A 270 16.91 9.57 -1.49
CA LEU A 270 17.98 10.39 -0.91
C LEU A 270 17.71 11.87 -1.20
N VAL A 271 17.95 12.77 -0.25
CA VAL A 271 17.91 14.23 -0.47
C VAL A 271 19.33 14.76 -0.62
#